data_AF-A0A7V1HYT5-F1
#
_entry.id   AF-A0A7V1HYT5-F1
#
_cell.length_a   1.000
_cell.length_b   1.000
_cell.length_c   1.000
_cell.angle_alpha   90.00
_cell.angle_beta   90.00
_cell.angle_gamma   90.00
#
_symmetry.space_group_name_H-M   'P 1'
#
loop_
_entity.id
_entity.type
_entity.pdbx_description
1 polymer ?
#
loop_
_entity_poly.entity_id
_entity_poly.type
_entity_poly.pdbx_seq_one_letter_code
_entity_poly.pdbx_strand_id
1 'polypeptide(L)'
;MATKSDTTSETKVFENVVCPFCATLCDDLKVHVTNNQVGKMINACNLSKGVFQNAHKDWTTPMIDGKQVEYDHAVEEAAQILAKANNPLIYGLAATDVEAQKKCIELADLIGANLDNASSV
;
A
#
# COMPACT_ATOMS: atom_id res chain seq x y z
N MET A 1 -12.16 39.48 21.32
CA MET A 1 -13.30 38.98 20.52
C MET A 1 -12.76 37.82 19.70
N ALA A 2 -12.89 36.59 20.22
CA ALA A 2 -12.30 35.41 19.59
C ALA A 2 -13.13 35.01 18.36
N THR A 3 -12.53 35.08 17.18
CA THR A 3 -13.12 34.54 15.95
C THR A 3 -13.12 33.02 16.06
N LYS A 4 -14.29 32.43 16.33
CA LYS A 4 -14.51 30.99 16.14
C LYS A 4 -14.30 30.71 14.65
N SER A 5 -13.25 29.96 14.32
CA SER A 5 -13.10 29.38 13.00
C SER A 5 -14.11 28.22 12.90
N ASP A 6 -15.23 28.46 12.24
CA ASP A 6 -16.19 27.44 11.85
C ASP A 6 -15.54 26.55 10.76
N THR A 7 -14.77 25.55 11.17
CA THR A 7 -14.35 24.46 10.28
C THR A 7 -15.49 23.46 10.13
N THR A 8 -16.48 23.80 9.29
CA THR A 8 -17.45 22.82 8.81
C THR A 8 -16.71 21.82 7.92
N SER A 9 -16.39 20.63 8.44
CA SER A 9 -15.69 19.60 7.67
C SER A 9 -16.63 18.98 6.64
N GLU A 10 -16.39 19.25 5.36
CA GLU A 10 -17.14 18.64 4.27
C GLU A 10 -16.82 17.14 4.16
N THR A 11 -17.86 16.31 4.04
CA THR A 11 -17.72 14.87 3.85
C THR A 11 -17.92 14.53 2.39
N LYS A 12 -16.88 13.99 1.75
CA LYS A 12 -16.95 13.50 0.38
C LYS A 12 -17.31 12.01 0.39
N VAL A 13 -18.19 11.61 -0.52
CA VAL A 13 -18.54 10.21 -0.73
C VAL A 13 -17.89 9.74 -2.03
N PHE A 14 -17.12 8.66 -1.94
CA PHE A 14 -16.57 7.94 -3.09
C PHE A 14 -17.45 6.73 -3.33
N GLU A 15 -17.98 6.59 -4.56
CA GLU A 15 -18.81 5.46 -4.97
C GLU A 15 -18.03 4.52 -5.88
N ASN A 16 -18.49 3.27 -5.97
CA ASN A 16 -17.87 2.21 -6.77
C ASN A 16 -16.37 2.02 -6.44
N VAL A 17 -16.05 2.10 -5.15
CA VAL A 17 -14.67 1.90 -4.68
C VAL A 17 -14.38 0.40 -4.68
N VAL A 18 -13.27 0.02 -5.27
CA VAL A 18 -12.79 -1.37 -5.26
C VAL A 18 -12.15 -1.70 -3.91
N CYS A 19 -12.55 -2.80 -3.31
CA CYS A 19 -11.98 -3.34 -2.08
C CYS A 19 -10.65 -4.07 -2.36
N PRO A 20 -9.50 -3.62 -1.80
CA PRO A 20 -8.19 -4.21 -2.10
C PRO A 20 -7.79 -5.34 -1.14
N PHE A 21 -8.75 -5.96 -0.44
CA PHE A 21 -8.43 -6.93 0.63
C PHE A 21 -8.32 -8.38 0.13
N CYS A 22 -9.41 -8.95 -0.39
CA CYS A 22 -9.44 -10.34 -0.84
C CYS A 22 -9.76 -10.44 -2.32
N ALA A 23 -9.59 -11.65 -2.88
CA ALA A 23 -9.78 -11.93 -4.31
C ALA A 23 -11.22 -11.73 -4.82
N THR A 24 -12.20 -11.50 -3.94
CA THR A 24 -13.58 -11.17 -4.34
C THR A 24 -13.65 -9.81 -5.04
N LEU A 25 -12.76 -8.87 -4.70
CA LEU A 25 -12.62 -7.58 -5.38
C LEU A 25 -13.96 -6.81 -5.52
N CYS A 26 -14.77 -6.77 -4.45
CA CYS A 26 -16.03 -6.01 -4.43
C CYS A 26 -15.77 -4.58 -4.93
N ASP A 27 -16.52 -4.14 -5.94
CA ASP A 27 -16.34 -2.88 -6.65
C ASP A 27 -17.48 -1.89 -6.41
N ASP A 28 -18.34 -2.16 -5.43
CA ASP A 28 -19.58 -1.43 -5.15
C ASP A 28 -19.55 -0.69 -3.81
N LEU A 29 -18.37 -0.49 -3.21
CA LEU A 29 -18.25 0.17 -1.91
C LEU A 29 -18.57 1.65 -2.03
N LYS A 30 -19.24 2.18 -1.00
CA LYS A 30 -19.34 3.64 -0.77
C LYS A 30 -18.51 4.01 0.44
N VAL A 31 -17.53 4.89 0.25
CA VAL A 31 -16.58 5.30 1.28
C VAL A 31 -16.78 6.79 1.57
N HIS A 32 -17.14 7.11 2.82
CA HIS A 32 -17.27 8.48 3.28
C HIS A 32 -15.93 8.95 3.85
N VAL A 33 -15.40 10.06 3.34
CA VAL A 33 -14.12 10.63 3.76
C VAL A 33 -14.34 12.08 4.21
N THR A 34 -13.85 12.40 5.40
CA THR A 34 -13.95 13.74 6.00
C THR A 34 -12.57 14.12 6.49
N ASN A 35 -12.05 15.30 6.11
CA ASN A 35 -10.69 15.74 6.50
C ASN A 35 -9.59 14.69 6.23
N ASN A 36 -9.64 14.03 5.07
CA ASN A 36 -8.71 12.96 4.68
C ASN A 36 -8.72 11.73 5.62
N GLN A 37 -9.79 11.51 6.38
CA GLN A 37 -9.98 10.32 7.22
C GLN A 37 -11.16 9.50 6.71
N VAL A 38 -10.96 8.19 6.61
CA VAL A 38 -12.01 7.25 6.21
C VAL A 38 -12.97 7.03 7.38
N GLY A 39 -14.23 7.38 7.17
CA GLY A 39 -15.30 7.21 8.14
C GLY A 39 -16.21 6.02 7.80
N LYS A 40 -17.49 6.31 7.60
CA LYS A 40 -18.51 5.30 7.30
C LYS A 40 -18.24 4.63 5.94
N MET A 41 -18.45 3.32 5.90
CA MET A 41 -18.43 2.54 4.66
C MET A 41 -19.72 1.73 4.50
N ILE A 42 -20.24 1.68 3.28
CA ILE A 42 -21.42 0.90 2.87
C ILE A 42 -20.94 -0.22 1.95
N ASN A 43 -21.57 -1.40 2.05
CA ASN A 43 -21.22 -2.64 1.35
C ASN A 43 -19.85 -3.27 1.72
N ALA A 44 -19.08 -2.63 2.62
CA ALA A 44 -17.83 -3.20 3.12
C ALA A 44 -18.05 -4.28 4.19
N CYS A 45 -17.42 -5.45 4.01
CA CYS A 45 -17.30 -6.47 5.07
C CYS A 45 -16.32 -6.02 6.18
N ASN A 46 -16.26 -6.75 7.29
CA ASN A 46 -15.40 -6.37 8.43
C ASN A 46 -13.90 -6.29 8.07
N LEU A 47 -13.44 -7.14 7.14
CA LEU A 47 -12.04 -7.15 6.70
C LEU A 47 -11.72 -5.92 5.85
N SER A 48 -12.59 -5.60 4.89
CA SER A 48 -12.52 -4.37 4.10
C SER A 48 -12.49 -3.12 4.99
N LYS A 49 -13.38 -3.06 5.98
CA LYS A 49 -13.41 -1.94 6.94
C LYS A 49 -12.07 -1.79 7.67
N GLY A 50 -11.49 -2.91 8.11
CA GLY A 50 -10.18 -2.94 8.74
C GLY A 50 -9.07 -2.37 7.86
N VAL A 51 -9.02 -2.71 6.58
CA VAL A 51 -8.01 -2.16 5.64
C VAL A 51 -8.14 -0.65 5.52
N PHE A 52 -9.34 -0.15 5.21
CA PHE A 52 -9.53 1.28 4.97
C PHE A 52 -9.37 2.13 6.23
N GLN A 53 -9.83 1.66 7.39
CA GLN A 53 -9.69 2.41 8.66
C GLN A 53 -8.24 2.47 9.16
N ASN A 54 -7.42 1.46 8.83
CA ASN A 54 -6.02 1.43 9.21
C ASN A 54 -5.08 1.87 8.07
N ALA A 55 -5.58 2.45 6.97
CA ALA A 55 -4.77 2.81 5.80
C ALA A 55 -3.61 3.79 6.12
N HIS A 56 -3.76 4.58 7.19
CA HIS A 56 -2.74 5.52 7.67
C HIS A 56 -2.02 5.04 8.93
N LYS A 57 -2.38 3.86 9.43
CA LYS A 57 -1.76 3.27 10.60
C LYS A 57 -0.50 2.53 10.14
N ASP A 58 0.60 2.74 10.85
CA ASP A 58 1.85 1.99 10.65
C ASP A 58 2.51 2.19 9.27
N TRP A 59 2.45 3.39 8.70
CA TRP A 59 3.28 3.75 7.54
C TRP A 59 4.75 3.46 7.83
N THR A 60 5.33 2.53 7.07
CA THR A 60 6.73 2.16 7.21
C THR A 60 7.60 3.29 6.69
N THR A 61 8.52 3.76 7.53
CA THR A 61 9.58 4.67 7.08
C THR A 61 10.75 3.87 6.54
N PRO A 62 11.43 4.34 5.48
CA PRO A 62 12.61 3.68 4.97
C PRO A 62 13.70 3.64 6.04
N MET A 63 14.28 2.46 6.27
CA MET A 63 15.29 2.23 7.29
C MET A 63 16.44 1.38 6.75
N ILE A 64 17.67 1.70 7.19
CA ILE A 64 18.88 0.89 7.00
C ILE A 64 19.46 0.61 8.39
N ASP A 65 19.68 -0.66 8.72
CA ASP A 65 20.16 -1.10 10.04
C ASP A 65 19.38 -0.49 11.22
N GLY A 66 18.05 -0.40 11.07
CA GLY A 66 17.14 0.16 12.07
C GLY A 66 17.18 1.67 12.22
N LYS A 67 17.91 2.39 11.36
CA LYS A 67 17.95 3.86 11.33
C LYS A 67 17.13 4.38 10.16
N GLN A 68 16.27 5.36 10.42
CA GLN A 68 15.52 6.04 9.38
C GLN A 68 16.45 6.77 8.42
N VAL A 69 16.17 6.66 7.13
CA VAL A 69 16.90 7.33 6.03
C VAL A 69 15.92 7.95 5.05
N GLU A 70 16.41 8.65 4.03
CA GLU A 70 15.59 9.13 2.92
C GLU A 70 15.32 8.00 1.91
N TYR A 71 14.21 8.11 1.17
CA TYR A 71 13.79 7.09 0.19
C TYR A 71 14.88 6.79 -0.85
N ASP A 72 15.49 7.82 -1.44
CA ASP A 72 16.52 7.63 -2.48
C ASP A 72 17.72 6.82 -1.95
N HIS A 73 18.09 7.04 -0.69
CA HIS A 73 19.18 6.29 -0.06
C HIS A 73 18.80 4.84 0.21
N ALA A 74 17.57 4.59 0.67
CA ALA A 74 17.08 3.22 0.88
C ALA A 74 16.96 2.44 -0.44
N VAL A 75 16.51 3.10 -1.52
CA VAL A 75 16.42 2.50 -2.85
C VAL A 75 17.80 2.17 -3.41
N GLU A 76 18.77 3.07 -3.28
CA GLU A 76 20.16 2.81 -3.71
C GLU A 76 20.76 1.63 -2.94
N GLU A 77 20.61 1.59 -1.62
CA GLU A 77 21.12 0.46 -0.82
C GLU A 77 20.47 -0.87 -1.21
N ALA A 78 19.15 -0.88 -1.42
CA ALA A 78 18.43 -2.06 -1.91
C ALA A 78 18.94 -2.53 -3.29
N ALA A 79 19.20 -1.59 -4.21
CA ALA A 79 19.77 -1.89 -5.51
C ALA A 79 21.18 -2.48 -5.40
N GLN A 80 22.03 -1.95 -4.51
CA GLN A 80 23.37 -2.49 -4.25
C GLN A 80 23.33 -3.92 -3.68
N ILE A 81 22.39 -4.21 -2.78
CA ILE A 81 22.18 -5.56 -2.24
C ILE A 81 21.79 -6.53 -3.35
N LEU A 82 20.80 -6.15 -4.18
CA LEU A 82 20.32 -6.99 -5.28
C LEU A 82 21.41 -7.23 -6.33
N ALA A 83 22.19 -6.20 -6.69
CA ALA A 83 23.26 -6.30 -7.68
C ALA A 83 24.41 -7.22 -7.25
N LYS A 84 24.64 -7.38 -5.95
CA LYS A 84 25.69 -8.24 -5.38
C LYS A 84 25.20 -9.65 -5.03
N ALA A 85 23.89 -9.90 -5.11
CA ALA A 85 23.29 -11.17 -4.73
C ALA A 85 23.58 -12.25 -5.79
N ASN A 86 24.01 -13.43 -5.34
CA ASN A 86 24.23 -14.57 -6.25
C ASN A 86 22.92 -15.29 -6.63
N ASN A 87 21.88 -15.17 -5.79
CA ASN A 87 20.58 -15.82 -6.01
C ASN A 87 19.46 -14.98 -5.37
N PRO A 88 19.11 -13.82 -5.95
CA PRO A 88 18.10 -12.94 -5.40
C PRO A 88 16.69 -13.56 -5.47
N LEU A 89 15.83 -13.22 -4.50
CA LEU A 89 14.42 -13.59 -4.45
C LEU A 89 13.57 -12.33 -4.31
N ILE A 90 12.57 -12.18 -5.19
CA ILE A 90 11.49 -11.21 -5.06
C ILE A 90 10.25 -11.97 -4.60
N TYR A 91 9.79 -11.71 -3.37
CA TYR A 91 8.67 -12.42 -2.75
C TYR A 91 7.52 -11.49 -2.35
N GLY A 92 6.29 -12.00 -2.40
CA GLY A 92 5.10 -11.36 -1.84
C GLY A 92 4.09 -10.99 -2.91
N LEU A 93 4.11 -9.73 -3.37
CA LEU A 93 3.37 -9.18 -4.52
C LEU A 93 1.84 -9.34 -4.58
N ALA A 94 1.22 -10.08 -3.67
CA ALA A 94 -0.22 -10.38 -3.69
C ALA A 94 -1.10 -9.17 -3.29
N ALA A 95 -0.53 -8.20 -2.56
CA ALA A 95 -1.21 -7.00 -2.08
C ALA A 95 -0.65 -5.71 -2.72
N THR A 96 -0.29 -5.78 -4.01
CA THR A 96 0.07 -4.61 -4.83
C THR A 96 -0.68 -4.64 -6.16
N ASP A 97 -0.55 -3.61 -6.98
CA ASP A 97 -1.17 -3.54 -8.29
C ASP A 97 -0.37 -4.29 -9.38
N VAL A 98 -1.02 -4.46 -10.54
CA VAL A 98 -0.44 -5.20 -11.68
C VAL A 98 0.75 -4.46 -12.30
N GLU A 99 0.79 -3.13 -12.23
CA GLU A 99 1.89 -2.36 -12.82
C GLU A 99 3.17 -2.51 -11.98
N ALA A 100 3.05 -2.54 -10.65
CA ALA A 100 4.14 -2.90 -9.76
C ALA A 100 4.60 -4.35 -9.98
N GLN A 101 3.68 -5.30 -10.15
CA GLN A 101 4.04 -6.69 -10.46
C GLN A 101 4.84 -6.81 -11.77
N LYS A 102 4.42 -6.11 -12.84
CA LYS A 102 5.17 -6.08 -14.11
C LYS A 102 6.59 -5.55 -13.92
N LYS A 103 6.76 -4.50 -13.11
CA LYS A 103 8.09 -3.95 -12.79
C LYS A 103 8.96 -4.92 -11.99
N CYS A 104 8.36 -5.68 -11.08
CA CYS A 104 9.07 -6.75 -10.36
C CYS A 104 9.51 -7.89 -11.29
N ILE A 105 8.69 -8.26 -12.28
CA ILE A 105 9.06 -9.25 -13.30
C ILE A 105 10.23 -8.74 -14.15
N GLU A 106 10.14 -7.50 -14.65
CA GLU A 106 11.22 -6.85 -15.41
C GLU A 106 12.53 -6.80 -14.61
N LEU A 107 12.44 -6.48 -13.32
CA LEU A 107 13.60 -6.48 -12.42
C LEU A 107 14.15 -7.90 -12.22
N ALA A 108 13.30 -8.91 -12.03
CA ALA A 108 13.72 -10.30 -11.84
C ALA A 108 14.47 -10.82 -13.07
N ASP A 109 13.97 -10.55 -14.27
CA ASP A 109 14.63 -10.91 -15.53
C ASP A 109 16.01 -10.23 -15.66
N LEU A 110 16.11 -8.95 -15.28
CA LEU A 110 17.35 -8.18 -15.35
C LEU A 110 18.45 -8.71 -14.42
N ILE A 111 18.09 -9.10 -13.19
CA ILE A 111 19.06 -9.51 -12.17
C ILE A 111 19.19 -11.03 -12.00
N GLY A 112 18.43 -11.80 -12.77
CA GLY A 112 18.37 -13.27 -12.65
C GLY A 112 17.76 -13.74 -11.33
N ALA A 113 16.75 -13.03 -10.81
CA ALA A 113 16.09 -13.40 -9.56
C ALA A 113 15.05 -14.50 -9.73
N ASN A 114 14.82 -15.25 -8.65
CA ASN A 114 13.59 -16.00 -8.49
C ASN A 114 12.46 -15.05 -8.07
N LEU A 115 11.25 -15.31 -8.56
CA LEU A 115 10.06 -14.55 -8.20
C LEU A 115 8.99 -15.51 -7.70
N ASP A 116 8.43 -15.21 -6.53
CA ASP A 116 7.36 -15.99 -5.90
C ASP A 116 6.35 -15.05 -5.22
N ASN A 117 5.13 -15.54 -5.02
CA ASN A 117 4.09 -14.78 -4.33
C ASN A 117 3.66 -15.49 -3.03
N ALA A 118 2.81 -14.82 -2.26
CA ALA A 118 2.30 -15.38 -1.01
C ALA A 118 1.33 -16.58 -1.18
N SER A 119 1.09 -17.09 -2.39
CA SER A 119 0.22 -18.27 -2.59
C SER A 119 0.93 -19.60 -2.37
N SER A 120 2.26 -19.58 -2.27
CA SER A 120 3.11 -20.74 -2.03
C SER A 120 3.26 -21.11 -0.53
N VAL A 121 2.66 -20.33 0.39
CA VAL A 121 2.74 -20.49 1.86
C VAL A 121 1.39 -20.66 2.54
#